data_AF-A0A2V9H543-F1
#
_entry.id   AF-A0A2V9H543-F1
#
_cell.length_a   1.000
_cell.length_b   1.000
_cell.length_c   1.000
_cell.angle_alpha   90.00
_cell.angle_beta   90.00
_cell.angle_gamma   90.00
#
_symmetry.space_group_name_H-M   'P 1'
#
loop_
_entity.id
_entity.type
_entity.pdbx_description
1 polymer ?
#
loop_
_entity_poly.entity_id
_entity_poly.type
_entity_poly.pdbx_seq_one_letter_code
_entity_poly.pdbx_strand_id
1 'polypeptide(L)'
;MAFNDRWNRRTFLSTLGALGGTIFSGRKAFALPSAAGGKTASVSGFGATGNVYEELGVTTVINGQGTMTVLGGSLMRPEVEAVMALAGRHFVSVPELEVAAGKRIAEMLKLPEGYGAIVTSGAAAGDSPKFIEQLPD
;
A
#
# COMPACT_ATOMS: atom_id res chain seq x y z
N MET A 1 29.06 11.45 43.14
CA MET A 1 27.79 11.06 42.49
C MET A 1 27.54 12.03 41.35
N ALA A 2 27.82 11.60 40.12
CA ALA A 2 27.64 12.42 38.93
C ALA A 2 26.15 12.41 38.54
N PHE A 3 25.52 13.58 38.49
CA PHE A 3 24.18 13.74 37.93
C PHE A 3 24.32 13.81 36.41
N ASN A 4 23.88 12.74 35.74
CA ASN A 4 23.84 12.65 34.29
C ASN A 4 22.55 13.31 33.79
N ASP A 5 22.67 14.51 33.23
CA ASP A 5 21.57 15.32 32.75
C ASP A 5 21.09 14.81 31.37
N ARG A 6 20.17 13.83 31.36
CA ARG A 6 19.59 13.29 30.12
C ARG A 6 18.30 14.02 29.79
N TRP A 7 18.43 15.23 29.25
CA TRP A 7 17.34 15.95 28.60
C TRP A 7 16.81 15.13 27.42
N ASN A 8 15.52 14.76 27.46
CA ASN A 8 14.90 13.93 26.42
C ASN A 8 13.67 14.64 25.83
N ARG A 9 13.43 14.39 24.53
CA ARG A 9 12.31 14.93 23.73
C ARG A 9 10.96 14.71 24.40
N ARG A 10 10.83 13.59 25.12
CA ARG A 10 9.66 13.22 25.92
C ARG A 10 9.42 14.17 27.08
N THR A 11 10.47 14.60 27.80
CA THR A 11 10.38 15.53 28.93
C THR A 11 10.05 16.95 28.47
N PHE A 12 10.52 17.35 27.28
CA PHE A 12 10.20 18.67 26.69
C PHE A 12 8.73 18.77 26.26
N LEU A 13 8.21 17.77 25.53
CA LEU A 13 6.81 17.77 25.07
C LEU A 13 5.82 17.59 26.23
N SER A 14 6.18 16.83 27.28
CA SER A 14 5.31 16.70 28.46
C SER A 14 5.22 18.00 29.27
N THR A 15 6.32 18.75 29.40
CA THR A 15 6.34 20.02 30.15
C THR A 15 5.65 21.16 29.38
N LEU A 16 5.73 21.17 28.04
CA LEU A 16 4.94 22.08 27.18
C LEU A 16 3.44 21.76 27.20
N GLY A 17 3.08 20.47 27.23
CA GLY A 17 1.68 20.04 27.33
C GLY A 17 1.01 20.42 28.66
N ALA A 18 1.75 20.40 29.77
CA ALA A 18 1.21 20.69 31.10
C ALA A 18 0.97 22.20 31.35
N LEU A 19 1.73 23.09 30.71
CA LEU A 19 1.56 24.55 30.85
C LEU A 19 0.59 25.15 29.80
N GLY A 20 0.38 24.49 28.66
CA GLY A 20 -0.59 24.93 27.64
C GLY A 20 -2.04 24.53 27.93
N GLY A 21 -2.26 23.51 28.77
CA GLY A 21 -3.58 22.93 29.03
C GLY A 21 -4.52 23.77 29.92
N THR A 22 -4.01 24.79 30.62
CA THR A 22 -4.80 25.59 31.58
C THR A 22 -5.33 26.92 31.03
N ILE A 23 -5.00 27.30 29.78
CA ILE A 23 -5.45 28.57 29.18
C ILE A 23 -6.57 28.38 28.12
N PHE A 24 -6.83 27.15 27.67
CA PHE A 24 -7.85 26.87 26.63
C PHE A 24 -9.08 26.07 27.11
N SER A 25 -9.40 26.08 28.40
CA SER A 25 -10.63 25.49 28.95
C SER A 25 -11.93 26.21 28.54
N GLY A 26 -11.87 27.24 27.69
CA GLY A 26 -13.01 28.03 27.25
C GLY A 26 -13.37 27.87 25.77
N ARG A 27 -13.71 26.66 25.29
CA ARG A 27 -14.39 26.49 23.99
C ARG A 27 -15.14 25.16 23.76
N LYS A 28 -15.88 24.67 24.77
CA LYS A 28 -16.95 23.68 24.55
C LYS A 28 -18.22 24.34 23.98
N ALA A 29 -18.14 24.95 22.80
CA ALA A 29 -19.30 25.66 22.21
C ALA A 29 -19.49 25.46 20.69
N PHE A 30 -18.78 24.54 20.04
CA PHE A 30 -19.07 24.14 18.66
C PHE A 30 -18.76 22.65 18.44
N ALA A 31 -19.44 21.80 19.21
CA ALA A 31 -19.56 20.38 18.89
C ALA A 31 -20.99 20.16 18.39
N LEU A 32 -21.18 20.26 17.07
CA LEU A 32 -22.33 19.64 16.42
C LEU A 32 -22.19 18.13 16.63
N PRO A 33 -23.19 17.44 17.20
CA PRO A 33 -23.22 16.00 17.14
C PRO A 33 -23.40 15.64 15.67
N SER A 34 -22.32 15.23 14.99
CA SER A 34 -22.47 14.50 13.74
C SER A 34 -23.12 13.17 14.13
N ALA A 35 -24.44 13.11 13.95
CA ALA A 35 -25.18 11.89 14.09
C ALA A 35 -24.54 10.88 13.14
N ALA A 36 -23.87 9.88 13.73
CA ALA A 36 -23.51 8.64 13.07
C ALA A 36 -24.80 7.89 12.72
N GLY A 37 -25.56 8.43 11.77
CA GLY A 37 -26.58 7.72 11.01
C GLY A 37 -25.89 6.93 9.92
N GLY A 38 -25.05 5.97 10.32
CA GLY A 38 -24.54 4.96 9.41
C GLY A 38 -25.72 4.12 8.97
N LYS A 39 -26.37 4.49 7.85
CA LYS A 39 -27.17 3.54 7.10
C LYS A 39 -26.26 2.34 6.91
N THR A 40 -26.67 1.18 7.41
CA THR A 40 -26.10 -0.11 7.04
C THR A 40 -26.37 -0.29 5.56
N ALA A 41 -25.54 0.34 4.73
CA ALA A 41 -25.50 0.08 3.32
C ALA A 41 -25.25 -1.41 3.19
N SER A 42 -26.13 -2.10 2.46
CA SER A 42 -25.91 -3.48 2.07
C SER A 42 -24.54 -3.53 1.42
N VAL A 43 -23.59 -4.23 2.05
CA VAL A 43 -22.23 -4.39 1.53
C VAL A 43 -22.36 -5.19 0.24
N SER A 44 -22.40 -4.48 -0.88
CA SER A 44 -22.46 -5.12 -2.20
C SER A 44 -21.07 -5.60 -2.56
N GLY A 45 -20.04 -4.78 -2.32
CA GLY A 45 -18.65 -5.11 -2.64
C GLY A 45 -18.37 -5.23 -4.15
N PHE A 46 -19.38 -5.01 -4.99
CA PHE A 46 -19.33 -5.17 -6.44
C PHE A 46 -19.29 -3.84 -7.19
N GLY A 47 -19.11 -2.70 -6.48
CA GLY A 47 -18.82 -1.40 -7.09
C GLY A 47 -20.04 -0.71 -7.69
N ALA A 48 -21.24 -1.07 -7.25
CA ALA A 48 -22.49 -0.43 -7.65
C ALA A 48 -22.53 1.08 -7.33
N THR A 49 -21.80 1.55 -6.30
CA THR A 49 -21.72 2.95 -5.90
C THR A 49 -20.58 3.72 -6.59
N GLY A 50 -19.74 3.04 -7.37
CA GLY A 50 -18.53 3.61 -7.98
C GLY A 50 -17.29 3.58 -7.09
N ASN A 51 -17.40 3.22 -5.80
CA ASN A 51 -16.26 2.99 -4.92
C ASN A 51 -16.46 1.72 -4.09
N VAL A 52 -15.77 0.64 -4.48
CA VAL A 52 -15.85 -0.66 -3.79
C VAL A 52 -15.40 -0.59 -2.32
N TYR A 53 -14.48 0.31 -1.97
CA TYR A 53 -14.00 0.43 -0.60
C TYR A 53 -15.02 1.11 0.30
N GLU A 54 -15.76 2.10 -0.20
CA GLU A 54 -16.85 2.75 0.55
C GLU A 54 -17.99 1.76 0.85
N GLU A 55 -18.33 0.89 -0.10
CA GLU A 55 -19.31 -0.18 0.13
C GLU A 55 -18.88 -1.17 1.21
N LEU A 56 -17.56 -1.39 1.34
CA LEU A 56 -16.95 -2.20 2.40
C LEU A 56 -16.77 -1.43 3.72
N GLY A 57 -17.13 -0.13 3.77
CA GLY A 57 -16.91 0.73 4.94
C GLY A 57 -15.45 1.10 5.18
N VAL A 58 -14.60 0.98 4.16
CA VAL A 58 -13.17 1.27 4.20
C VAL A 58 -12.90 2.66 3.62
N THR A 59 -12.25 3.52 4.41
CA THR A 59 -11.88 4.88 3.98
C THR A 59 -10.67 4.84 3.05
N THR A 60 -10.81 5.36 1.82
CA THR A 60 -9.70 5.55 0.88
C THR A 60 -8.80 6.72 1.28
N VAL A 61 -7.51 6.63 0.96
CA VAL A 61 -6.50 7.66 1.30
C VAL A 61 -5.75 8.16 0.06
N ILE A 62 -5.26 9.40 0.10
CA ILE A 62 -4.34 9.93 -0.92
C ILE A 62 -2.90 9.61 -0.46
N ASN A 63 -2.22 8.73 -1.20
CA ASN A 63 -0.86 8.34 -0.90
C ASN A 63 0.16 9.32 -1.51
N GLY A 64 0.87 10.06 -0.65
CA GLY A 64 2.00 10.93 -1.02
C GLY A 64 3.36 10.43 -0.52
N GLN A 65 3.45 9.20 -0.02
CA GLN A 65 4.66 8.62 0.59
C GLN A 65 5.38 7.63 -0.35
N GLY A 66 4.92 7.46 -1.59
CA GLY A 66 5.49 6.52 -2.56
C GLY A 66 4.92 5.10 -2.42
N THR A 67 5.71 4.08 -2.73
CA THR A 67 5.25 2.68 -2.81
C THR A 67 5.17 2.01 -1.43
N MET A 68 4.13 2.33 -0.67
CA MET A 68 3.94 1.83 0.69
C MET A 68 3.21 0.49 0.71
N THR A 69 3.83 -0.56 1.26
CA THR A 69 3.26 -1.91 1.32
C THR A 69 1.93 -1.96 2.10
N VAL A 70 1.82 -1.19 3.18
CA VAL A 70 0.58 -1.10 3.99
C VAL A 70 -0.59 -0.51 3.19
N LEU A 71 -0.31 0.30 2.17
CA LEU A 71 -1.31 0.93 1.31
C LEU A 71 -1.52 0.18 -0.02
N GLY A 72 -0.95 -1.02 -0.16
CA GLY A 72 -1.09 -1.84 -1.37
C GLY A 72 -0.11 -1.49 -2.49
N GLY A 73 0.90 -0.66 -2.23
CA GLY A 73 1.96 -0.36 -3.19
C GLY A 73 1.57 0.73 -4.21
N SER A 74 1.64 0.41 -5.50
CA SER A 74 1.38 1.34 -6.61
C SER A 74 0.03 1.05 -7.27
N LEU A 75 -0.65 2.10 -7.73
CA LEU A 75 -1.83 1.95 -8.59
C LEU A 75 -1.42 1.53 -9.99
N MET A 76 -2.23 0.66 -10.60
CA MET A 76 -2.07 0.31 -12.02
C MET A 76 -2.40 1.52 -12.88
N ARG A 77 -1.73 1.62 -14.03
CA ARG A 77 -2.07 2.64 -15.01
C ARG A 77 -3.37 2.26 -15.74
N PRO A 78 -4.20 3.22 -16.17
CA PRO A 78 -5.47 2.92 -16.85
C PRO A 78 -5.31 2.04 -18.11
N GLU A 79 -4.18 2.16 -18.82
CA GLU A 79 -3.94 1.35 -20.01
C GLU A 79 -3.71 -0.13 -19.67
N VAL A 80 -3.15 -0.43 -18.49
CA VAL A 80 -2.93 -1.81 -18.01
C VAL A 80 -4.26 -2.43 -17.61
N GLU A 81 -5.11 -1.69 -16.90
CA GLU A 81 -6.44 -2.15 -16.49
C GLU A 81 -7.30 -2.52 -17.70
N ALA A 82 -7.27 -1.69 -18.76
CA ALA A 82 -7.97 -1.96 -20.00
C ALA A 82 -7.49 -3.27 -20.67
N VAL A 83 -6.17 -3.51 -20.71
CA VAL A 83 -5.60 -4.74 -21.28
C VAL A 83 -5.96 -5.97 -20.43
N MET A 84 -5.97 -5.85 -19.10
CA MET A 84 -6.40 -6.94 -18.21
C MET A 84 -7.88 -7.30 -18.42
N ALA A 85 -8.74 -6.30 -18.58
CA ALA A 85 -10.15 -6.51 -18.88
C ALA A 85 -10.39 -7.20 -20.23
N LEU A 86 -9.53 -6.94 -21.23
CA LEU A 86 -9.54 -7.66 -22.50
C LEU A 86 -9.04 -9.10 -22.34
N ALA A 87 -7.93 -9.30 -21.64
CA ALA A 87 -7.35 -10.62 -21.41
C ALA A 87 -8.31 -11.57 -20.66
N GLY A 88 -9.08 -11.06 -19.69
CA GLY A 88 -10.06 -11.84 -18.92
C GLY A 88 -11.23 -12.40 -19.73
N ARG A 89 -11.34 -12.07 -21.03
CA ARG A 89 -12.38 -12.61 -21.94
C ARG A 89 -11.93 -13.85 -22.71
N HIS A 90 -10.68 -14.29 -22.52
CA HIS A 90 -10.07 -15.38 -23.27
C HIS A 90 -9.47 -16.42 -22.33
N PHE A 91 -9.56 -17.69 -22.73
CA PHE A 91 -8.83 -18.78 -22.09
C PHE A 91 -7.56 -19.07 -22.88
N VAL A 92 -6.46 -19.28 -22.16
CA VAL A 92 -5.15 -19.61 -22.74
C VAL A 92 -4.47 -20.70 -21.93
N SER A 93 -3.51 -21.40 -22.54
CA SER A 93 -2.60 -22.28 -21.82
C SER A 93 -1.66 -21.43 -20.97
N VAL A 94 -1.74 -21.57 -19.64
CA VAL A 94 -0.90 -20.79 -18.71
C VAL A 94 0.61 -21.03 -18.95
N PRO A 95 1.10 -22.27 -19.17
CA PRO A 95 2.50 -22.49 -19.51
C PRO A 95 2.97 -21.76 -20.78
N GLU A 96 2.13 -21.70 -21.82
CA GLU A 96 2.48 -20.97 -23.04
C GLU A 96 2.50 -19.45 -22.81
N LEU A 97 1.56 -18.94 -22.02
CA LEU A 97 1.52 -17.54 -21.62
C LEU A 97 2.78 -17.14 -20.83
N GLU A 98 3.22 -17.98 -19.89
CA GLU A 98 4.42 -17.74 -19.09
C GLU A 98 5.68 -17.68 -19.96
N VAL A 99 5.83 -18.61 -20.93
CA VAL A 99 6.95 -18.61 -21.89
C VAL A 99 6.92 -17.34 -22.75
N ALA A 100 5.76 -16.95 -23.26
CA ALA A 100 5.60 -15.75 -24.08
C ALA A 100 5.89 -14.46 -23.28
N ALA A 101 5.38 -14.38 -22.05
CA ALA A 101 5.64 -13.25 -21.14
C ALA A 101 7.13 -13.16 -20.80
N GLY A 102 7.77 -14.28 -20.47
CA GLY A 102 9.20 -14.35 -20.18
C GLY A 102 10.06 -13.88 -21.34
N LYS A 103 9.76 -14.32 -22.57
CA LYS A 103 10.44 -13.84 -23.78
C LYS A 103 10.29 -12.33 -23.94
N ARG A 104 9.06 -11.81 -23.77
CA ARG A 104 8.79 -10.38 -23.92
C ARG A 104 9.53 -9.53 -22.88
N ILE A 105 9.60 -10.00 -21.64
CA ILE A 105 10.36 -9.33 -20.57
C ILE A 105 11.85 -9.34 -20.89
N ALA A 106 12.40 -10.48 -21.34
CA ALA A 106 13.81 -10.59 -21.72
C ALA A 106 14.18 -9.62 -22.86
N GLU A 107 13.30 -9.46 -23.86
CA GLU A 107 13.45 -8.48 -24.93
C GLU A 107 13.44 -7.03 -24.41
N MET A 108 12.48 -6.69 -23.53
CA MET A 108 12.38 -5.34 -22.95
C MET A 108 13.61 -4.98 -22.10
N LEU A 109 14.12 -5.95 -21.34
CA LEU A 109 15.29 -5.79 -20.49
C LEU A 109 16.63 -5.95 -21.23
N LYS A 110 16.60 -6.34 -22.52
CA LYS A 110 17.78 -6.57 -23.36
C LYS A 110 18.77 -7.56 -22.71
N LEU A 111 18.26 -8.67 -22.20
CA LEU A 111 19.09 -9.67 -21.54
C LEU A 111 20.08 -10.33 -22.52
N PRO A 112 21.25 -10.79 -22.04
CA PRO A 112 22.21 -11.52 -22.87
C PRO A 112 21.63 -12.82 -23.43
N GLU A 113 22.21 -13.31 -24.53
CA GLU A 113 21.82 -14.60 -25.08
C GLU A 113 21.96 -15.73 -24.05
N GLY A 114 20.97 -16.62 -24.00
CA GLY A 114 20.89 -17.71 -23.02
C GLY A 114 20.18 -17.34 -21.70
N TYR A 115 19.87 -16.06 -21.46
CA TYR A 115 19.09 -15.62 -20.31
C TYR A 115 17.59 -15.53 -20.66
N GLY A 116 16.75 -15.86 -19.68
CA GLY A 116 15.29 -15.76 -19.77
C GLY A 116 14.73 -14.98 -18.59
N ALA A 117 13.42 -14.75 -18.63
CA ALA A 117 12.67 -14.19 -17.50
C ALA A 117 11.52 -15.12 -17.15
N ILE A 118 11.21 -15.19 -15.86
CA ILE A 118 10.08 -15.95 -15.32
C ILE A 118 9.20 -15.01 -14.49
N VAL A 119 7.89 -15.17 -14.61
CA VAL A 119 6.92 -14.41 -13.82
C VAL A 119 6.49 -15.30 -12.66
N THR A 120 6.65 -14.83 -11.43
CA THR A 120 6.24 -15.52 -10.21
C THR A 120 5.18 -14.70 -9.47
N SER A 121 4.64 -15.24 -8.37
CA SER A 121 3.65 -14.55 -7.53
C SER A 121 4.19 -13.30 -6.83
N GLY A 122 5.52 -13.13 -6.76
CA GLY A 122 6.19 -11.98 -6.17
C GLY A 122 7.70 -12.20 -6.09
N ALA A 123 8.45 -11.13 -5.82
CA ALA A 123 9.92 -11.16 -5.79
C ALA A 123 10.46 -12.26 -4.85
N ALA A 124 9.89 -12.39 -3.66
CA ALA A 124 10.29 -13.40 -2.67
C ALA A 124 10.17 -14.85 -3.15
N ALA A 125 9.31 -15.14 -4.14
CA ALA A 125 9.18 -16.48 -4.71
C ALA A 125 10.24 -16.79 -5.76
N GLY A 126 10.90 -15.76 -6.31
CA GLY A 126 11.99 -15.89 -7.28
C GLY A 126 13.38 -15.98 -6.64
N ASP A 127 13.49 -15.66 -5.36
CA ASP A 127 14.77 -15.67 -4.65
C ASP A 127 15.18 -17.09 -4.26
N SER A 128 16.45 -17.43 -4.47
CA SER A 128 17.02 -18.68 -3.97
C SER A 128 17.74 -18.45 -2.64
N PRO A 129 17.51 -19.27 -1.60
CA PRO A 129 18.14 -19.10 -0.29
C PRO A 129 19.67 -18.95 -0.35
N LYS A 130 20.30 -19.73 -1.24
CA LYS A 130 21.76 -19.71 -1.48
C LYS A 130 22.29 -18.36 -1.98
N PHE A 131 21.48 -17.58 -2.70
CA PHE A 131 21.89 -16.25 -3.19
C PHE A 131 21.55 -15.16 -2.19
N ILE A 132 20.50 -15.36 -1.36
CA ILE A 132 20.16 -14.46 -0.26
C ILE A 132 21.31 -14.43 0.76
N GLU A 133 21.90 -15.58 1.08
CA GLU A 133 23.06 -15.69 1.99
C GLU A 133 24.33 -14.96 1.51
N GLN A 134 24.38 -14.56 0.24
CA GLN A 134 25.52 -13.85 -0.36
C GLN A 134 25.32 -12.33 -0.40
N LEU A 135 24.14 -11.84 0.00
CA LEU A 135 23.87 -10.41 0.06
C LEU A 135 24.68 -9.79 1.21
N PRO A 136 25.35 -8.65 1.01
CA PRO A 136 26.01 -7.94 2.09
C PRO A 136 24.97 -7.47 3.13
N ASP A 137 25.34 -7.59 4.41
CA ASP A 137 24.55 -7.09 5.56
C ASP A 137 24.19 -5.59 5.44
#